data_AF-A0A915JEX0-F1
#
_entry.id   AF-A0A915JEX0-F1
#
_cell.length_a   1.000
_cell.length_b   1.000
_cell.length_c   1.000
_cell.angle_alpha   90.00
_cell.angle_beta   90.00
_cell.angle_gamma   90.00
#
_symmetry.space_group_name_H-M   'P 1'
#
loop_
_entity.id
_entity.type
_entity.pdbx_description
1 polymer ?
#
loop_
_entity_poly.entity_id
_entity_poly.type
_entity_poly.pdbx_seq_one_letter_code
_entity_poly.pdbx_strand_id
1 'polypeptide(L)'
;MIAKAELGNLNKLAKKLRASRKSNGALSLASLEIRFNIDSETHDPINVEAKQVLETNSLVEEFMLLANCVVAQRIYEEFPSCALLRRHPVPPTSNYEPLVKAAASRGFEILVDSGPALSQSLERAKLPDNPYFNTMLRILTTRCMTQAVYFCAGSVEKKQFYHFGLASPIYTHFTSPIRRYADLMVHRFLASAIHAHDTYSEMLDFEKQESLCRNLNYRHKQAQLASRASVLSNTHLFFKNKREDLEAYILGVRRNALQVLVPKYGLESAVLLKKGQHPFTYDEQNGALTFNDICLRMFDKVTVQLSVDDTDPQHYKLKLQLVEPKVDNFSVEPLFDISADDDVTNRRENEQPVKKFKK
;
A
#
# COMPACT_ATOMS: atom_id res chain seq x y z
N MET A 1 19.83 -0.86 30.93
CA MET A 1 19.25 0.49 31.16
C MET A 1 19.69 1.51 30.12
N ILE A 2 20.97 1.58 29.76
CA ILE A 2 21.54 2.54 28.79
C ILE A 2 20.83 2.50 27.41
N ALA A 3 20.67 1.30 26.81
CA ALA A 3 19.99 1.16 25.51
C ALA A 3 18.53 1.67 25.47
N LYS A 4 17.80 1.62 26.60
CA LYS A 4 16.41 2.11 26.66
C LYS A 4 16.36 3.64 26.61
N ALA A 5 17.28 4.31 27.30
CA ALA A 5 17.37 5.77 27.28
C ALA A 5 17.79 6.28 25.90
N GLU A 6 18.74 5.62 25.26
CA GLU A 6 19.20 5.93 23.90
C GLU A 6 18.09 5.76 22.86
N LEU A 7 17.36 4.63 22.89
CA LEU A 7 16.19 4.42 22.03
C LEU A 7 15.11 5.48 22.26
N GLY A 8 14.89 5.87 23.51
CA GLY A 8 13.97 6.97 23.84
C GLY A 8 14.39 8.30 23.22
N ASN A 9 15.67 8.63 23.24
CA ASN A 9 16.21 9.84 22.62
C ASN A 9 16.14 9.79 21.09
N LEU A 10 16.50 8.67 20.48
CA LEU A 10 16.35 8.45 19.04
C LEU A 10 14.90 8.61 18.60
N ASN A 11 13.94 8.07 19.36
CA ASN A 11 12.52 8.20 19.05
C ASN A 11 12.06 9.68 19.09
N LYS A 12 12.51 10.45 20.08
CA LYS A 12 12.20 11.89 20.17
C LYS A 12 12.72 12.64 18.94
N LEU A 13 13.93 12.32 18.47
CA LEU A 13 14.50 12.91 17.26
C LEU A 13 13.74 12.48 16.00
N ALA A 14 13.41 11.19 15.87
CA ALA A 14 12.63 10.67 14.75
C ALA A 14 11.27 11.36 14.63
N LYS A 15 10.58 11.62 15.75
CA LYS A 15 9.32 12.40 15.75
C LYS A 15 9.49 13.82 15.21
N LYS A 16 10.59 14.50 15.53
CA LYS A 16 10.90 15.83 15.01
C LYS A 16 11.21 15.79 13.50
N LEU A 17 12.02 14.83 13.06
CA LEU A 17 12.34 14.61 11.64
C LEU A 17 11.06 14.36 10.83
N ARG A 18 10.20 13.47 11.34
CA ARG A 18 8.90 13.19 10.73
C ARG A 18 8.02 14.42 10.63
N ALA A 19 7.90 15.20 11.71
CA ALA A 19 7.08 16.41 11.72
C ALA A 19 7.56 17.42 10.67
N SER A 20 8.88 17.63 10.57
CA SER A 20 9.49 18.50 9.55
C SER A 20 9.26 17.98 8.13
N ARG A 21 9.48 16.69 7.89
CA ARG A 21 9.24 16.05 6.58
C ARG A 21 7.78 16.16 6.16
N LYS A 22 6.86 15.99 7.11
CA LYS A 22 5.42 16.15 6.92
C LYS A 22 5.04 17.59 6.59
N SER A 23 5.56 18.59 7.32
CA SER A 23 5.32 20.01 7.01
C SER A 23 5.86 20.42 5.65
N ASN A 24 6.93 19.78 5.18
CA ASN A 24 7.47 19.99 3.84
C ASN A 24 6.63 19.34 2.72
N GLY A 25 5.58 18.62 3.07
CA GLY A 25 4.63 18.01 2.13
C GLY A 25 4.90 16.57 1.76
N ALA A 26 5.65 15.82 2.59
CA ALA A 26 5.77 14.39 2.38
C ALA A 26 4.43 13.69 2.56
N LEU A 27 4.16 12.72 1.70
CA LEU A 27 2.90 12.00 1.67
C LEU A 27 3.02 10.73 2.49
N SER A 28 2.21 10.62 3.55
CA SER A 28 2.01 9.34 4.25
C SER A 28 0.93 8.57 3.52
N LEU A 29 1.33 7.77 2.54
CA LEU A 29 0.41 6.96 1.75
C LEU A 29 0.21 5.60 2.39
N ALA A 30 -1.02 5.08 2.30
CA ALA A 30 -1.37 3.77 2.81
C ALA A 30 -1.23 2.72 1.71
N SER A 31 -0.62 1.59 2.06
CA SER A 31 -0.65 0.36 1.29
C SER A 31 -1.05 -0.76 2.23
N LEU A 32 -1.97 -1.61 1.80
CA LEU A 32 -2.35 -2.80 2.56
C LEU A 32 -1.30 -3.88 2.30
N GLU A 33 -0.35 -4.00 3.23
CA GLU A 33 0.61 -5.09 3.22
C GLU A 33 0.09 -6.23 4.08
N ILE A 34 -0.11 -7.41 3.47
CA ILE A 34 -0.47 -8.65 4.17
C ILE A 34 0.70 -9.63 4.17
N ARG A 35 0.73 -10.51 5.18
CA ARG A 35 1.65 -11.64 5.25
C ARG A 35 0.89 -12.93 5.52
N PHE A 36 1.28 -13.98 4.80
CA PHE A 36 0.80 -15.33 5.05
C PHE A 36 1.74 -16.03 6.02
N ASN A 37 1.18 -16.63 7.06
CA ASN A 37 1.86 -17.61 7.87
C ASN A 37 1.64 -18.97 7.22
N ILE A 38 2.73 -19.62 6.81
CA ILE A 38 2.71 -20.89 6.08
C ILE A 38 2.99 -22.01 7.06
N ASP A 39 2.25 -23.11 6.94
CA ASP A 39 2.51 -24.34 7.69
C ASP A 39 3.87 -24.94 7.32
N SER A 40 4.64 -25.34 8.32
CA SER A 40 5.99 -25.87 8.09
C SER A 40 6.00 -27.26 7.45
N GLU A 41 4.90 -28.03 7.56
CA GLU A 41 4.80 -29.40 7.05
C GLU A 41 4.03 -29.46 5.73
N THR A 42 2.86 -28.84 5.65
CA THR A 42 2.01 -28.87 4.45
C THR A 42 2.38 -27.79 3.42
N HIS A 43 3.11 -26.76 3.85
CA HIS A 43 3.38 -25.55 3.06
C HIS A 43 2.12 -24.78 2.64
N ASP A 44 0.98 -25.04 3.28
CA ASP A 44 -0.25 -24.30 3.05
C ASP A 44 -0.31 -23.02 3.91
N PRO A 45 -0.94 -21.94 3.43
CA PRO A 45 -1.17 -20.75 4.25
C PRO A 45 -2.22 -21.04 5.35
N ILE A 46 -1.83 -20.87 6.61
CA ILE A 46 -2.69 -21.08 7.80
C ILE A 46 -3.42 -19.81 8.19
N ASN A 47 -2.73 -18.67 8.15
CA ASN A 47 -3.26 -17.39 8.61
C ASN A 47 -2.79 -16.24 7.72
N VAL A 48 -3.60 -15.17 7.64
CA VAL A 48 -3.26 -13.92 6.97
C VAL A 48 -3.27 -12.80 7.99
N GLU A 49 -2.15 -12.09 8.10
CA GLU A 49 -2.01 -10.96 9.02
C GLU A 49 -1.72 -9.68 8.26
N ALA A 50 -2.49 -8.63 8.54
CA ALA A 50 -2.16 -7.29 8.10
C ALA A 50 -0.92 -6.81 8.87
N LYS A 51 0.07 -6.28 8.15
CA LYS A 51 1.30 -5.78 8.76
C LYS A 51 0.99 -4.55 9.62
N GLN A 52 1.17 -4.68 10.93
CA GLN A 52 1.07 -3.56 11.84
C GLN A 52 2.34 -2.69 11.77
N VAL A 53 2.15 -1.39 11.61
CA VAL A 53 3.25 -0.41 11.68
C VAL A 53 3.43 0.01 13.13
N LEU A 54 4.60 -0.29 13.70
CA LEU A 54 4.96 0.10 15.06
C LEU A 54 5.75 1.41 15.06
N GLU A 55 5.81 2.06 16.22
CA GLU A 55 6.60 3.27 16.43
C GLU A 55 8.10 3.04 16.18
N THR A 56 8.60 1.83 16.46
CA THR A 56 9.99 1.47 16.15
C THR A 56 10.26 1.38 14.65
N ASN A 57 9.29 0.92 13.84
CA ASN A 57 9.43 0.94 12.37
C ASN A 57 9.58 2.38 11.88
N SER A 58 8.73 3.24 12.43
CA SER A 58 8.72 4.68 12.19
C SER A 58 10.04 5.35 12.57
N LEU A 59 10.61 4.99 13.73
CA LEU A 59 11.91 5.47 14.19
C LEU A 59 12.99 5.16 13.16
N VAL A 60 13.11 3.89 12.78
CA VAL A 60 14.15 3.41 11.86
C VAL A 60 13.99 4.06 10.48
N GLU A 61 12.76 4.20 9.99
CA GLU A 61 12.46 4.83 8.70
C GLU A 61 13.02 6.25 8.60
N GLU A 62 12.79 7.12 9.59
CA GLU A 62 13.25 8.51 9.51
C GLU A 62 14.78 8.63 9.47
N PHE A 63 15.50 7.80 10.22
CA PHE A 63 16.96 7.79 10.18
C PHE A 63 17.50 7.20 8.87
N MET A 64 16.86 6.17 8.32
CA MET A 64 17.24 5.63 7.00
C MET A 64 17.01 6.65 5.89
N LEU A 65 15.89 7.39 5.93
CA LEU A 65 15.62 8.47 4.98
C LEU A 65 16.66 9.59 5.08
N LEU A 66 17.00 10.00 6.30
CA LEU A 66 18.04 11.01 6.51
C LEU A 66 19.40 10.55 5.95
N ALA A 67 19.82 9.32 6.26
CA ALA A 67 21.07 8.76 5.74
C ALA A 67 21.07 8.72 4.20
N ASN A 68 19.98 8.27 3.59
CA ASN A 68 19.82 8.24 2.14
C ASN A 68 19.93 9.65 1.51
N CYS A 69 19.31 10.67 2.10
CA CYS A 69 19.40 12.05 1.61
C CYS A 69 20.81 12.62 1.71
N VAL A 70 21.49 12.42 2.85
CA VAL A 70 22.86 12.92 3.07
C VAL A 70 23.84 12.24 2.11
N VAL A 71 23.74 10.93 1.94
CA VAL A 71 24.57 10.20 0.96
C VAL A 71 24.29 10.66 -0.46
N ALA A 72 23.02 10.88 -0.81
CA ALA A 72 22.64 11.40 -2.14
C ALA A 72 23.29 12.76 -2.44
N GLN A 73 23.32 13.67 -1.45
CA GLN A 73 24.01 14.96 -1.57
C GLN A 73 25.50 14.75 -1.79
N ARG A 74 26.17 13.97 -0.91
CA ARG A 74 27.62 13.78 -0.97
C ARG A 74 28.10 13.16 -2.29
N ILE A 75 27.41 12.12 -2.79
CA ILE A 75 27.81 11.48 -4.05
C ILE A 75 27.54 12.39 -5.25
N TYR A 76 26.52 13.23 -5.21
CA TYR A 76 26.21 14.14 -6.31
C TYR A 76 27.17 15.33 -6.36
N GLU A 77 27.61 15.83 -5.21
CA GLU A 77 28.65 16.87 -5.12
C GLU A 77 29.95 16.43 -5.78
N GLU A 78 30.36 15.17 -5.57
CA GLU A 78 31.57 14.62 -6.15
C GLU A 78 31.38 14.18 -7.61
N PHE A 79 30.25 13.55 -7.92
CA PHE A 79 29.99 12.87 -9.19
C PHE A 79 28.72 13.38 -9.89
N PRO A 80 28.67 14.67 -10.29
CA PRO A 80 27.44 15.31 -10.77
C PRO A 80 26.90 14.72 -12.09
N SER A 81 27.74 14.08 -12.89
CA SER A 81 27.38 13.48 -14.18
C SER A 81 26.99 12.00 -14.12
N CYS A 82 27.47 11.26 -13.11
CA CYS A 82 27.34 9.80 -13.07
C CYS A 82 26.72 9.24 -11.78
N ALA A 83 26.47 10.06 -10.75
CA ALA A 83 25.89 9.59 -9.49
C ALA A 83 24.54 8.87 -9.69
N LEU A 84 24.38 7.72 -9.04
CA LEU A 84 23.15 6.95 -9.06
C LEU A 84 22.16 7.50 -8.02
N LEU A 85 21.08 8.10 -8.52
CA LEU A 85 20.05 8.75 -7.71
C LEU A 85 18.68 8.08 -7.95
N ARG A 86 17.70 8.43 -7.11
CA ARG A 86 16.32 7.96 -7.24
C ARG A 86 15.35 9.11 -7.07
N ARG A 87 14.50 9.32 -8.06
CA ARG A 87 13.47 10.37 -8.06
C ARG A 87 12.07 9.79 -8.10
N HIS A 88 11.11 10.61 -7.71
CA HIS A 88 9.69 10.33 -7.85
C HIS A 88 9.07 11.52 -8.56
N PRO A 89 8.87 11.43 -9.89
CA PRO A 89 8.32 12.52 -10.68
C PRO A 89 6.96 13.00 -10.15
N VAL A 90 6.70 14.30 -10.26
CA VAL A 90 5.40 14.86 -9.90
C VAL A 90 4.33 14.25 -10.81
N PRO A 91 3.24 13.69 -10.26
CA PRO A 91 2.17 13.14 -11.09
C PRO A 91 1.42 14.24 -11.85
N PRO A 92 1.01 13.98 -13.11
CA PRO A 92 0.13 14.89 -13.84
C PRO A 92 -1.18 15.12 -13.07
N THR A 93 -1.74 16.33 -13.16
CA THR A 93 -2.99 16.69 -12.49
C THR A 93 -4.16 15.80 -12.92
N SER A 94 -4.18 15.38 -14.19
CA SER A 94 -5.20 14.46 -14.73
C SER A 94 -5.25 13.11 -14.01
N ASN A 95 -4.14 12.64 -13.43
CA ASN A 95 -4.13 11.39 -12.65
C ASN A 95 -4.98 11.50 -11.37
N TYR A 96 -5.19 12.71 -10.85
CA TYR A 96 -5.95 12.92 -9.63
C TYR A 96 -7.43 13.20 -9.86
N GLU A 97 -7.88 13.44 -11.10
CA GLU A 97 -9.30 13.72 -11.38
C GLU A 97 -10.27 12.69 -10.77
N PRO A 98 -10.01 11.37 -10.84
CA PRO A 98 -10.89 10.39 -10.21
C PRO A 98 -10.90 10.50 -8.68
N LEU A 99 -9.74 10.79 -8.07
CA LEU A 99 -9.60 10.98 -6.63
C LEU A 99 -10.36 12.22 -6.16
N VAL A 100 -10.20 13.35 -6.86
CA VAL A 100 -10.84 14.62 -6.54
C VAL A 100 -12.37 14.47 -6.63
N LYS A 101 -12.88 13.85 -7.70
CA LYS A 101 -14.31 13.55 -7.84
C LYS A 101 -14.83 12.64 -6.72
N ALA A 102 -14.08 11.60 -6.38
CA ALA A 102 -14.46 10.68 -5.31
C ALA A 102 -14.49 11.37 -3.93
N ALA A 103 -13.52 12.22 -3.61
CA ALA A 103 -13.52 12.97 -2.36
C ALA A 103 -14.66 14.01 -2.32
N ALA A 104 -14.92 14.70 -3.44
CA ALA A 104 -15.98 15.69 -3.54
C ALA A 104 -17.38 15.09 -3.33
N SER A 105 -17.62 13.85 -3.79
CA SER A 105 -18.89 13.14 -3.53
C SER A 105 -19.14 12.85 -2.04
N ARG A 106 -18.11 12.95 -1.21
CA ARG A 106 -18.17 12.87 0.26
C ARG A 106 -17.99 14.22 0.96
N GLY A 107 -18.07 15.33 0.21
CA GLY A 107 -17.96 16.69 0.76
C GLY A 107 -16.54 17.12 1.12
N PHE A 108 -15.51 16.45 0.57
CA PHE A 108 -14.12 16.83 0.81
C PHE A 108 -13.44 17.38 -0.45
N GLU A 109 -12.75 18.50 -0.29
CA GLU A 109 -11.88 19.06 -1.31
C GLU A 109 -10.45 18.51 -1.15
N ILE A 110 -9.90 17.94 -2.21
CA ILE A 110 -8.51 17.46 -2.27
C ILE A 110 -7.72 18.39 -3.17
N LEU A 111 -6.74 19.07 -2.59
CA LEU A 111 -5.90 20.05 -3.27
C LEU A 111 -4.70 19.34 -3.89
N VAL A 112 -4.51 19.47 -5.19
CA VAL A 112 -3.47 18.72 -5.93
C VAL A 112 -2.36 19.61 -6.49
N ASP A 113 -2.38 20.89 -6.14
CA ASP A 113 -1.45 21.91 -6.66
C ASP A 113 0.00 21.68 -6.20
N SER A 114 0.17 21.12 -5.01
CA SER A 114 1.49 20.86 -4.42
C SER A 114 1.45 19.71 -3.42
N GLY A 115 2.63 19.15 -3.11
CA GLY A 115 2.78 18.11 -2.08
C GLY A 115 2.23 18.54 -0.70
N PRO A 116 2.58 19.74 -0.18
CA PRO A 116 2.02 20.24 1.08
C PRO A 116 0.50 20.40 1.06
N ALA A 117 -0.07 20.98 0.00
CA ALA A 117 -1.51 21.17 -0.13
C ALA A 117 -2.25 19.82 -0.13
N LEU A 118 -1.74 18.85 -0.91
CA LEU A 118 -2.26 17.49 -0.99
C LEU A 118 -2.17 16.76 0.35
N SER A 119 -1.03 16.84 1.03
CA SER A 119 -0.84 16.23 2.35
C SER A 119 -1.83 16.79 3.36
N GLN A 120 -2.00 18.12 3.41
CA GLN A 120 -2.90 18.79 4.34
C GLN A 120 -4.39 18.55 4.02
N SER A 121 -4.79 18.54 2.75
CA SER A 121 -6.18 18.19 2.38
C SER A 121 -6.50 16.75 2.70
N LEU A 122 -5.58 15.81 2.44
CA LEU A 122 -5.74 14.41 2.80
C LEU A 122 -5.86 14.21 4.31
N GLU A 123 -5.18 15.00 5.13
CA GLU A 123 -5.30 14.89 6.60
C GLU A 123 -6.63 15.37 7.15
N ARG A 124 -7.22 16.39 6.53
CA ARG A 124 -8.52 16.93 6.91
C ARG A 124 -9.67 16.02 6.48
N ALA A 125 -9.47 15.20 5.46
CA ALA A 125 -10.50 14.32 4.91
C ALA A 125 -10.77 13.09 5.79
N LYS A 126 -11.55 13.28 6.87
CA LYS A 126 -11.95 12.23 7.82
C LYS A 126 -13.46 12.26 8.03
N LEU A 127 -14.09 11.10 7.92
CA LEU A 127 -15.50 10.90 8.27
C LEU A 127 -15.59 10.35 9.70
N PRO A 128 -16.36 10.97 10.61
CA PRO A 128 -16.58 10.45 11.97
C PRO A 128 -17.16 9.03 11.96
N ASP A 129 -18.12 8.77 11.07
CA ASP A 129 -18.84 7.49 10.99
C ASP A 129 -18.09 6.42 10.19
N ASN A 130 -16.97 6.79 9.55
CA ASN A 130 -16.12 5.85 8.82
C ASN A 130 -14.64 6.17 9.06
N PRO A 131 -14.04 5.64 10.15
CA PRO A 131 -12.63 5.82 10.47
C PRO A 131 -11.68 5.34 9.35
N TYR A 132 -12.11 4.39 8.51
CA TYR A 132 -11.32 3.82 7.43
C TYR A 132 -11.31 4.68 6.16
N PHE A 133 -12.21 5.67 6.06
CA PHE A 133 -12.32 6.57 4.91
C PHE A 133 -11.00 7.23 4.53
N ASN A 134 -10.26 7.75 5.51
CA ASN A 134 -8.99 8.40 5.25
C ASN A 134 -7.95 7.44 4.63
N THR A 135 -7.94 6.20 5.12
CA THR A 135 -7.07 5.14 4.60
C THR A 135 -7.42 4.82 3.15
N MET A 136 -8.71 4.74 2.81
CA MET A 136 -9.16 4.52 1.43
C MET A 136 -8.74 5.66 0.49
N LEU A 137 -8.90 6.92 0.92
CA LEU A 137 -8.41 8.07 0.14
C LEU A 137 -6.89 8.00 -0.08
N ARG A 138 -6.12 7.61 0.94
CA ARG A 138 -4.68 7.44 0.82
C ARG A 138 -4.31 6.29 -0.13
N ILE A 139 -5.04 5.18 -0.11
CA ILE A 139 -4.88 4.06 -1.06
C ILE A 139 -5.14 4.55 -2.49
N LEU A 140 -6.24 5.27 -2.72
CA LEU A 140 -6.57 5.83 -4.03
C LEU A 140 -5.50 6.84 -4.49
N THR A 141 -5.01 7.68 -3.58
CA THR A 141 -3.93 8.63 -3.85
C THR A 141 -2.65 7.90 -4.32
N THR A 142 -2.30 6.77 -3.71
CA THR A 142 -1.16 5.94 -4.16
C THR A 142 -1.27 5.53 -5.64
N ARG A 143 -2.49 5.35 -6.17
CA ARG A 143 -2.71 4.99 -7.57
C ARG A 143 -2.54 6.16 -8.54
N CYS A 144 -2.71 7.38 -8.05
CA CYS A 144 -2.48 8.60 -8.83
C CYS A 144 -0.98 8.88 -9.01
N MET A 145 -0.14 8.36 -8.10
CA MET A 145 1.31 8.57 -8.11
C MET A 145 1.97 7.99 -9.35
N THR A 146 3.08 8.61 -9.78
CA THR A 146 3.94 8.03 -10.80
C THR A 146 4.87 6.99 -10.19
N GLN A 147 5.55 6.23 -11.03
CA GLN A 147 6.55 5.29 -10.54
C GLN A 147 7.84 6.03 -10.14
N ALA A 148 8.33 5.79 -8.94
CA ALA A 148 9.68 6.20 -8.55
C ALA A 148 10.74 5.38 -9.30
N VAL A 149 11.74 6.06 -9.85
CA VAL A 149 12.75 5.47 -10.74
C VAL A 149 14.17 5.86 -10.31
N TYR A 150 15.10 4.92 -10.46
CA TYR A 150 16.53 5.21 -10.47
C TYR A 150 16.91 5.95 -11.75
N PHE A 151 17.87 6.84 -11.66
CA PHE A 151 18.39 7.59 -12.79
C PHE A 151 19.86 7.98 -12.54
N CYS A 152 20.59 8.19 -13.62
CA CYS A 152 21.93 8.74 -13.59
C CYS A 152 21.84 10.28 -13.45
N ALA A 153 22.63 10.89 -12.57
CA ALA A 153 22.55 12.33 -12.33
C ALA A 153 22.71 13.19 -13.61
N GLY A 154 23.54 12.74 -14.57
CA GLY A 154 23.72 13.42 -15.84
C GLY A 154 22.56 13.27 -16.85
N SER A 155 21.60 12.35 -16.63
CA SER A 155 20.51 12.09 -17.61
C SER A 155 19.28 12.95 -17.40
N VAL A 156 19.23 13.70 -16.31
CA VAL A 156 18.06 14.47 -15.89
C VAL A 156 18.52 15.85 -15.41
N GLU A 157 17.73 16.89 -15.67
CA GLU A 157 18.04 18.21 -15.12
C GLU A 157 17.86 18.23 -13.59
N LYS A 158 18.73 18.97 -12.87
CA LYS A 158 18.69 19.07 -11.40
C LYS A 158 17.31 19.40 -10.83
N LYS A 159 16.52 20.24 -11.51
CA LYS A 159 15.15 20.61 -11.10
C LYS A 159 14.19 19.41 -11.01
N GLN A 160 14.49 18.32 -11.71
CA GLN A 160 13.69 17.10 -11.75
C GLN A 160 14.21 16.00 -10.80
N PHE A 161 15.25 16.25 -10.00
CA PHE A 161 15.77 15.29 -9.02
C PHE A 161 14.80 15.06 -7.85
N TYR A 162 13.87 16.00 -7.68
CA TYR A 162 12.91 16.02 -6.60
C TYR A 162 12.17 14.68 -6.44
N HIS A 163 12.05 14.24 -5.20
CA HIS A 163 11.32 13.04 -4.84
C HIS A 163 9.97 13.43 -4.23
N PHE A 164 8.93 13.50 -5.08
CA PHE A 164 7.59 13.99 -4.73
C PHE A 164 7.02 13.37 -3.45
N GLY A 165 6.97 12.03 -3.36
CA GLY A 165 6.38 11.36 -2.19
C GLY A 165 7.12 11.59 -0.87
N LEU A 166 8.41 11.95 -0.90
CA LEU A 166 9.24 12.16 0.30
C LEU A 166 9.43 13.63 0.63
N ALA A 167 8.99 14.54 -0.26
CA ALA A 167 9.31 15.96 -0.22
C ALA A 167 10.82 16.25 -0.04
N SER A 168 11.66 15.53 -0.79
CA SER A 168 13.12 15.70 -0.74
C SER A 168 13.67 16.23 -2.07
N PRO A 169 14.57 17.23 -2.07
CA PRO A 169 15.19 17.75 -3.29
C PRO A 169 16.09 16.75 -4.01
N ILE A 170 16.71 15.83 -3.26
CA ILE A 170 17.59 14.79 -3.80
C ILE A 170 17.50 13.55 -2.92
N TYR A 171 17.56 12.37 -3.52
CA TYR A 171 17.41 11.11 -2.82
C TYR A 171 18.12 9.97 -3.56
N THR A 172 18.59 8.98 -2.81
CA THR A 172 19.09 7.71 -3.34
C THR A 172 18.79 6.59 -2.36
N HIS A 173 19.11 5.34 -2.71
CA HIS A 173 19.08 4.23 -1.76
C HIS A 173 20.49 3.83 -1.37
N PHE A 174 20.77 3.75 -0.07
CA PHE A 174 22.08 3.40 0.48
C PHE A 174 22.02 2.30 1.55
N THR A 175 20.92 2.23 2.29
CA THR A 175 20.81 1.50 3.56
C THR A 175 20.55 -0.01 3.44
N SER A 176 20.63 -0.62 2.25
CA SER A 176 20.36 -2.05 2.06
C SER A 176 21.14 -2.72 0.90
N PRO A 177 22.49 -2.66 0.88
CA PRO A 177 23.31 -3.24 -0.19
C PRO A 177 23.16 -4.77 -0.34
N ILE A 178 22.80 -5.49 0.72
CA ILE A 178 22.59 -6.95 0.69
C ILE A 178 21.46 -7.36 -0.26
N ARG A 179 20.43 -6.51 -0.42
CA ARG A 179 19.20 -6.85 -1.18
C ARG A 179 18.94 -5.94 -2.38
N ARG A 180 19.79 -4.96 -2.64
CA ARG A 180 19.63 -4.00 -3.74
C ARG A 180 21.00 -3.65 -4.33
N TYR A 181 21.17 -3.94 -5.61
CA TYR A 181 22.39 -3.60 -6.33
C TYR A 181 22.61 -2.09 -6.48
N ALA A 182 21.52 -1.31 -6.54
CA ALA A 182 21.58 0.15 -6.52
C ALA A 182 22.35 0.68 -5.30
N ASP A 183 22.02 0.18 -4.10
CA ASP A 183 22.70 0.54 -2.87
C ASP A 183 24.19 0.15 -2.93
N LEU A 184 24.53 -1.03 -3.45
CA LEU A 184 25.93 -1.44 -3.62
C LEU A 184 26.72 -0.47 -4.50
N MET A 185 26.12 0.02 -5.59
CA MET A 185 26.74 1.05 -6.42
C MET A 185 26.89 2.38 -5.68
N VAL A 186 25.87 2.79 -4.93
CA VAL A 186 25.93 4.00 -4.10
C VAL A 186 27.02 3.89 -3.03
N HIS A 187 27.23 2.71 -2.43
CA HIS A 187 28.35 2.44 -1.52
C HIS A 187 29.70 2.66 -2.21
N ARG A 188 29.86 2.22 -3.46
CA ARG A 188 31.08 2.49 -4.26
C ARG A 188 31.26 3.98 -4.53
N PHE A 189 30.20 4.68 -4.96
CA PHE A 189 30.22 6.14 -5.11
C PHE A 189 30.62 6.86 -3.83
N LEU A 190 30.02 6.48 -2.70
CA LEU A 190 30.35 7.12 -1.43
C LEU A 190 31.78 6.83 -1.00
N ALA A 191 32.25 5.59 -1.15
CA ALA A 191 33.63 5.21 -0.80
C ALA A 191 34.67 6.01 -1.60
N SER A 192 34.43 6.23 -2.89
CA SER A 192 35.29 7.09 -3.71
C SER A 192 35.15 8.57 -3.37
N ALA A 193 33.94 9.04 -3.06
CA ALA A 193 33.72 10.42 -2.65
C ALA A 193 34.44 10.76 -1.34
N ILE A 194 34.63 9.80 -0.43
CA ILE A 194 35.39 10.04 0.82
C ILE A 194 36.86 9.61 0.71
N HIS A 195 37.35 9.36 -0.51
CA HIS A 195 38.73 8.92 -0.79
C HIS A 195 39.15 7.64 -0.05
N ALA A 196 38.19 6.78 0.29
CA ALA A 196 38.47 5.47 0.86
C ALA A 196 38.85 4.44 -0.20
N HIS A 197 38.42 4.63 -1.45
CA HIS A 197 38.71 3.77 -2.60
C HIS A 197 38.83 4.60 -3.88
N ASP A 198 39.66 4.18 -4.82
CA ASP A 198 39.77 4.85 -6.12
C ASP A 198 38.54 4.64 -7.01
N THR A 199 38.32 5.59 -7.91
CA THR A 199 37.31 5.45 -8.98
C THR A 199 37.78 4.49 -10.06
N TYR A 200 36.84 3.86 -10.78
CA TYR A 200 37.13 3.04 -11.95
C TYR A 200 36.38 3.56 -13.19
N SER A 201 36.84 3.18 -14.39
CA SER A 201 36.33 3.76 -15.65
C SER A 201 34.83 3.56 -15.84
N GLU A 202 34.29 2.36 -15.58
CA GLU A 202 32.85 2.11 -15.74
C GLU A 202 31.97 2.89 -14.77
N MET A 203 32.50 3.29 -13.62
CA MET A 203 31.79 4.09 -12.62
C MET A 203 31.52 5.51 -13.12
N LEU A 204 32.47 6.07 -13.88
CA LEU A 204 32.42 7.43 -14.42
C LEU A 204 31.78 7.48 -15.81
N ASP A 205 31.56 6.33 -16.44
CA ASP A 205 30.93 6.20 -17.74
C ASP A 205 29.41 6.41 -17.66
N PHE A 206 28.95 7.54 -18.19
CA PHE A 206 27.54 7.92 -18.21
C PHE A 206 26.63 6.86 -18.86
N GLU A 207 27.02 6.30 -20.01
CA GLU A 207 26.18 5.37 -20.76
C GLU A 207 26.01 4.06 -20.00
N LYS A 208 27.09 3.60 -19.34
CA LYS A 208 27.03 2.42 -18.46
C LYS A 208 26.14 2.66 -17.24
N GLN A 209 26.24 3.82 -16.58
CA GLN A 209 25.39 4.15 -15.44
C GLN A 209 23.90 4.28 -15.84
N GLU A 210 23.61 4.88 -16.99
CA GLU A 210 22.23 5.01 -17.48
C GLU A 210 21.65 3.65 -17.89
N SER A 211 22.44 2.81 -18.57
CA SER A 211 22.05 1.42 -18.89
C SER A 211 21.76 0.61 -17.62
N LEU A 212 22.60 0.76 -16.60
CA LEU A 212 22.39 0.13 -15.29
C LEU A 212 21.09 0.60 -14.64
N CYS A 213 20.81 1.91 -14.62
CA CYS A 213 19.57 2.46 -14.07
C CYS A 213 18.33 1.87 -14.75
N ARG A 214 18.33 1.76 -16.09
CA ARG A 214 17.24 1.13 -16.85
C ARG A 214 17.02 -0.33 -16.44
N ASN A 215 18.09 -1.12 -16.33
CA ASN A 215 18.00 -2.51 -15.89
C ASN A 215 17.46 -2.62 -14.44
N LEU A 216 17.96 -1.77 -13.52
CA LEU A 216 17.50 -1.74 -12.13
C LEU A 216 16.01 -1.41 -12.02
N ASN A 217 15.54 -0.43 -12.80
CA ASN A 217 14.12 -0.06 -12.86
C ASN A 217 13.25 -1.20 -13.39
N TYR A 218 13.70 -1.85 -14.48
CA TYR A 218 13.00 -3.01 -15.04
C TYR A 218 12.91 -4.16 -14.03
N ARG A 219 14.04 -4.56 -13.44
CA ARG A 219 14.09 -5.65 -12.46
C ARG A 219 13.28 -5.34 -11.20
N HIS A 220 13.31 -4.10 -10.72
CA HIS A 220 12.48 -3.67 -9.60
C HIS A 220 10.98 -3.81 -9.92
N LYS A 221 10.54 -3.38 -11.11
CA LYS A 221 9.15 -3.54 -11.55
C LYS A 221 8.74 -5.01 -11.64
N GLN A 222 9.58 -5.86 -12.24
CA GLN A 222 9.30 -7.30 -12.34
C GLN A 222 9.21 -7.97 -10.97
N ALA A 223 10.08 -7.62 -10.02
CA ALA A 223 10.02 -8.14 -8.66
C ALA A 223 8.70 -7.76 -7.95
N GLN A 224 8.19 -6.54 -8.15
CA GLN A 224 6.90 -6.13 -7.60
C GLN A 224 5.72 -6.90 -8.20
N LEU A 225 5.75 -7.14 -9.52
CA LEU A 225 4.72 -7.93 -10.19
C LEU A 225 4.72 -9.39 -9.70
N ALA A 226 5.90 -10.00 -9.60
CA ALA A 226 6.06 -11.36 -9.08
C ALA A 226 5.57 -11.47 -7.62
N SER A 227 5.92 -10.50 -6.77
CA SER A 227 5.45 -10.46 -5.38
C SER A 227 3.93 -10.39 -5.29
N ARG A 228 3.28 -9.55 -6.10
CA ARG A 228 1.80 -9.43 -6.13
C ARG A 228 1.14 -10.71 -6.64
N ALA A 229 1.70 -11.32 -7.68
CA ALA A 229 1.19 -12.60 -8.21
C ALA A 229 1.31 -13.71 -7.16
N SER A 230 2.43 -13.78 -6.44
CA SER A 230 2.63 -14.75 -5.35
C SER A 230 1.63 -14.55 -4.21
N VAL A 231 1.39 -13.31 -3.79
CA VAL A 231 0.37 -12.99 -2.77
C VAL A 231 -1.01 -13.46 -3.25
N LEU A 232 -1.40 -13.15 -4.48
CA LEU A 232 -2.68 -13.57 -5.05
C LEU A 232 -2.83 -15.11 -5.10
N SER A 233 -1.79 -15.82 -5.53
CA SER A 233 -1.79 -17.29 -5.54
C SER A 233 -1.94 -17.87 -4.14
N ASN A 234 -1.25 -17.33 -3.15
CA ASN A 234 -1.40 -17.76 -1.76
C ASN A 234 -2.80 -17.42 -1.21
N THR A 235 -3.40 -16.30 -1.61
CA THR A 235 -4.80 -16.00 -1.29
C THR A 235 -5.74 -17.07 -1.87
N HIS A 236 -5.54 -17.51 -3.11
CA HIS A 236 -6.35 -18.58 -3.70
C HIS A 236 -6.23 -19.90 -2.93
N LEU A 237 -5.00 -20.28 -2.56
CA LEU A 237 -4.77 -21.49 -1.76
C LEU A 237 -5.44 -21.38 -0.38
N PHE A 238 -5.33 -20.22 0.27
CA PHE A 238 -5.91 -19.97 1.58
C PHE A 238 -7.44 -20.11 1.59
N PHE A 239 -8.11 -19.64 0.55
CA PHE A 239 -9.57 -19.70 0.38
C PHE A 239 -10.08 -20.94 -0.35
N LYS A 240 -9.20 -21.87 -0.73
CA LYS A 240 -9.62 -23.11 -1.38
C LYS A 240 -10.57 -23.86 -0.44
N ASN A 241 -11.76 -24.18 -0.94
CA ASN A 241 -12.85 -24.83 -0.18
C ASN A 241 -13.35 -24.04 1.05
N LYS A 242 -13.03 -22.75 1.18
CA LYS A 242 -13.54 -21.89 2.24
C LYS A 242 -14.46 -20.83 1.66
N ARG A 243 -15.44 -20.42 2.47
CA ARG A 243 -16.24 -19.22 2.24
C ARG A 243 -16.24 -18.41 3.52
N GLU A 244 -16.20 -17.10 3.39
CA GLU A 244 -16.20 -16.20 4.54
C GLU A 244 -16.93 -14.90 4.17
N ASP A 245 -17.81 -14.45 5.05
CA ASP A 245 -18.46 -13.15 4.95
C ASP A 245 -17.58 -12.10 5.59
N LEU A 246 -17.32 -11.02 4.86
CA LEU A 246 -16.28 -10.06 5.17
C LEU A 246 -16.77 -8.64 4.98
N GLU A 247 -16.36 -7.77 5.91
CA GLU A 247 -16.51 -6.34 5.73
C GLU A 247 -15.63 -5.87 4.57
N ALA A 248 -16.25 -5.13 3.66
CA ALA A 248 -15.63 -4.52 2.50
C ALA A 248 -16.06 -3.06 2.36
N TYR A 249 -15.27 -2.32 1.59
CA TYR A 249 -15.59 -0.95 1.21
C TYR A 249 -15.56 -0.78 -0.29
N ILE A 250 -16.53 -0.05 -0.84
CA ILE A 250 -16.59 0.23 -2.27
C ILE A 250 -15.50 1.26 -2.62
N LEU A 251 -14.54 0.89 -3.46
CA LEU A 251 -13.51 1.80 -3.99
C LEU A 251 -13.85 2.35 -5.37
N GLY A 252 -14.85 1.79 -6.05
CA GLY A 252 -15.25 2.25 -7.37
C GLY A 252 -16.57 1.63 -7.79
N VAL A 253 -17.41 2.42 -8.43
CA VAL A 253 -18.71 1.99 -8.95
C VAL A 253 -18.66 2.06 -10.47
N ARG A 254 -19.05 0.97 -11.13
CA ARG A 254 -19.19 0.88 -12.59
C ARG A 254 -20.57 0.32 -12.92
N ARG A 255 -21.03 0.53 -14.16
CA ARG A 255 -22.31 0.01 -14.67
C ARG A 255 -22.48 -1.51 -14.47
N ASN A 256 -21.40 -2.27 -14.53
CA ASN A 256 -21.40 -3.74 -14.50
C ASN A 256 -20.52 -4.34 -13.38
N ALA A 257 -19.99 -3.52 -12.48
CA ALA A 257 -19.19 -4.03 -11.37
C ALA A 257 -19.10 -3.03 -10.20
N LEU A 258 -19.04 -3.57 -8.98
CA LEU A 258 -18.61 -2.85 -7.79
C LEU A 258 -17.18 -3.26 -7.46
N GLN A 259 -16.24 -2.32 -7.56
CA GLN A 259 -14.87 -2.54 -7.10
C GLN A 259 -14.84 -2.36 -5.59
N VAL A 260 -14.49 -3.43 -4.87
CA VAL A 260 -14.49 -3.45 -3.42
C VAL A 260 -13.11 -3.80 -2.89
N LEU A 261 -12.79 -3.22 -1.73
CA LEU A 261 -11.61 -3.50 -0.95
C LEU A 261 -12.04 -4.25 0.32
N VAL A 262 -11.42 -5.39 0.57
CA VAL A 262 -11.58 -6.19 1.79
C VAL A 262 -10.34 -5.94 2.67
N PRO A 263 -10.44 -5.08 3.71
CA PRO A 263 -9.26 -4.65 4.47
C PRO A 263 -8.54 -5.80 5.19
N LYS A 264 -9.31 -6.76 5.74
CA LYS A 264 -8.78 -7.91 6.49
C LYS A 264 -7.69 -8.66 5.72
N TYR A 265 -7.87 -8.80 4.41
CA TYR A 265 -6.95 -9.51 3.52
C TYR A 265 -6.21 -8.59 2.57
N GLY A 266 -6.33 -7.26 2.71
CA GLY A 266 -5.72 -6.32 1.77
C GLY A 266 -6.09 -6.58 0.31
N LEU A 267 -7.25 -7.20 0.08
CA LEU A 267 -7.66 -7.72 -1.22
C LEU A 267 -8.58 -6.73 -1.91
N GLU A 268 -8.30 -6.47 -3.18
CA GLU A 268 -9.19 -5.74 -4.06
C GLU A 268 -9.74 -6.68 -5.13
N SER A 269 -11.06 -6.70 -5.28
CA SER A 269 -11.72 -7.46 -6.34
C SER A 269 -13.04 -6.79 -6.72
N ALA A 270 -13.71 -7.33 -7.72
CA ALA A 270 -14.97 -6.81 -8.24
C ALA A 270 -16.12 -7.76 -7.93
N VAL A 271 -17.21 -7.23 -7.39
CA VAL A 271 -18.51 -7.91 -7.42
C VAL A 271 -19.10 -7.65 -8.80
N LEU A 272 -19.22 -8.70 -9.60
CA LEU A 272 -19.70 -8.61 -10.98
C LEU A 272 -21.23 -8.52 -11.03
N LEU A 273 -21.73 -7.51 -11.74
CA LEU A 273 -23.15 -7.28 -12.00
C LEU A 273 -23.47 -7.79 -13.40
N LYS A 274 -23.94 -9.03 -13.52
CA LYS A 274 -24.30 -9.62 -14.83
C LYS A 274 -25.64 -9.05 -15.31
N LYS A 275 -25.71 -8.63 -16.58
CA LYS A 275 -26.93 -8.09 -17.20
C LYS A 275 -28.10 -9.07 -17.02
N GLY A 276 -29.23 -8.58 -16.52
CA GLY A 276 -30.43 -9.39 -16.24
C GLY A 276 -30.40 -10.15 -14.91
N GLN A 277 -29.32 -10.06 -14.14
CA GLN A 277 -29.17 -10.72 -12.83
C GLN A 277 -29.01 -9.71 -11.67
N HIS A 278 -29.20 -8.42 -11.93
CA HIS A 278 -29.19 -7.40 -10.88
C HIS A 278 -30.27 -6.35 -11.16
N PRO A 279 -30.86 -5.75 -10.11
CA PRO A 279 -31.90 -4.76 -10.28
C PRO A 279 -31.40 -3.30 -10.20
N PHE A 280 -30.10 -3.08 -10.01
CA PHE A 280 -29.53 -1.73 -9.88
C PHE A 280 -29.58 -0.91 -11.17
N THR A 281 -29.89 0.37 -11.02
CA THR A 281 -29.74 1.42 -12.04
C THR A 281 -28.47 2.21 -11.77
N TYR A 282 -27.69 2.50 -12.81
CA TYR A 282 -26.46 3.28 -12.69
C TYR A 282 -26.74 4.77 -12.89
N ASP A 283 -26.46 5.56 -11.85
CA ASP A 283 -26.46 7.01 -11.90
C ASP A 283 -25.06 7.49 -12.31
N GLU A 284 -24.95 7.98 -13.55
CA GLU A 284 -23.70 8.47 -14.12
C GLU A 284 -23.26 9.82 -13.55
N GLN A 285 -24.19 10.65 -13.07
CA GLN A 285 -23.87 11.96 -12.50
C GLN A 285 -23.26 11.81 -11.11
N ASN A 286 -23.85 10.94 -10.28
CA ASN A 286 -23.40 10.73 -8.90
C ASN A 286 -22.42 9.55 -8.74
N GLY A 287 -22.21 8.76 -9.79
CA GLY A 287 -21.34 7.57 -9.76
C GLY A 287 -21.84 6.53 -8.76
N ALA A 288 -23.15 6.27 -8.78
CA ALA A 288 -23.84 5.43 -7.79
C ALA A 288 -24.64 4.31 -8.47
N LEU A 289 -24.86 3.22 -7.74
CA LEU A 289 -25.83 2.19 -8.12
C LEU A 289 -27.01 2.24 -7.16
N THR A 290 -28.21 2.43 -7.68
CA THR A 290 -29.42 2.60 -6.89
C THR A 290 -30.45 1.51 -7.20
N PHE A 291 -31.11 1.01 -6.17
CA PHE A 291 -32.24 0.10 -6.27
C PHE A 291 -33.18 0.31 -5.08
N ASN A 292 -34.43 0.70 -5.33
CA ASN A 292 -35.38 1.12 -4.29
C ASN A 292 -34.74 2.15 -3.34
N ASP A 293 -34.70 1.88 -2.03
CA ASP A 293 -34.09 2.73 -1.02
C ASP A 293 -32.57 2.52 -0.86
N ILE A 294 -31.99 1.54 -1.57
CA ILE A 294 -30.57 1.21 -1.49
C ILE A 294 -29.79 2.04 -2.49
N CYS A 295 -28.79 2.78 -2.00
CA CYS A 295 -27.88 3.57 -2.81
C CYS A 295 -26.43 3.21 -2.46
N LEU A 296 -25.75 2.53 -3.39
CA LEU A 296 -24.36 2.10 -3.27
C LEU A 296 -23.44 3.12 -3.93
N ARG A 297 -22.59 3.76 -3.14
CA ARG A 297 -21.65 4.80 -3.56
C ARG A 297 -20.22 4.45 -3.15
N MET A 298 -19.26 5.12 -3.79
CA MET A 298 -17.86 5.02 -3.39
C MET A 298 -17.69 5.35 -1.90
N PHE A 299 -16.91 4.55 -1.18
CA PHE A 299 -16.62 4.55 0.25
C PHE A 299 -17.72 4.01 1.18
N ASP A 300 -18.82 3.50 0.65
CA ASP A 300 -19.80 2.80 1.48
C ASP A 300 -19.23 1.48 1.97
N LYS A 301 -19.59 1.13 3.20
CA LYS A 301 -19.33 -0.16 3.80
C LYS A 301 -20.38 -1.15 3.29
N VAL A 302 -19.92 -2.35 2.92
CA VAL A 302 -20.75 -3.47 2.45
C VAL A 302 -20.23 -4.77 3.07
N THR A 303 -21.08 -5.78 3.13
CA THR A 303 -20.68 -7.14 3.50
C THR A 303 -20.61 -7.98 2.23
N VAL A 304 -19.47 -8.63 1.99
CA VAL A 304 -19.25 -9.48 0.81
C VAL A 304 -18.84 -10.88 1.23
N GLN A 305 -19.35 -11.88 0.52
CA GLN A 305 -18.91 -13.26 0.66
C GLN A 305 -17.78 -13.54 -0.30
N LEU A 306 -16.65 -13.99 0.23
CA LEU A 306 -15.47 -14.38 -0.53
C LEU A 306 -15.39 -15.89 -0.68
N SER A 307 -15.20 -16.35 -1.92
CA SER A 307 -14.92 -17.74 -2.25
C SER A 307 -13.95 -17.83 -3.44
N VAL A 308 -13.44 -19.02 -3.70
CA VAL A 308 -12.71 -19.31 -4.96
C VAL A 308 -13.70 -19.83 -6.00
N ASP A 309 -13.61 -19.32 -7.21
CA ASP A 309 -14.19 -19.90 -8.41
C ASP A 309 -13.14 -20.80 -9.07
N ASP A 310 -13.40 -22.10 -9.05
CA ASP A 310 -12.56 -23.18 -9.57
C ASP A 310 -13.06 -23.73 -10.91
N THR A 311 -14.00 -23.05 -11.57
CA THR A 311 -14.55 -23.46 -12.87
C THR A 311 -13.50 -23.48 -13.99
N ASP A 312 -12.48 -22.61 -13.92
CA ASP A 312 -11.32 -22.62 -14.81
C ASP A 312 -10.06 -23.05 -14.04
N PRO A 313 -9.59 -24.30 -14.22
CA PRO A 313 -8.41 -24.81 -13.52
C PRO A 313 -7.10 -24.12 -13.94
N GLN A 314 -7.08 -23.39 -15.05
CA GLN A 314 -5.92 -22.58 -15.46
C GLN A 314 -5.91 -21.20 -14.79
N HIS A 315 -7.09 -20.69 -14.39
CA HIS A 315 -7.25 -19.37 -13.81
C HIS A 315 -8.24 -19.40 -12.66
N TYR A 316 -7.78 -19.86 -11.50
CA TYR A 316 -8.50 -19.65 -10.24
C TYR A 316 -8.78 -18.15 -10.06
N LYS A 317 -10.04 -17.82 -9.79
CA LYS A 317 -10.48 -16.44 -9.57
C LYS A 317 -11.13 -16.34 -8.21
N LEU A 318 -10.84 -15.27 -7.49
CA LEU A 318 -11.61 -14.90 -6.31
C LEU A 318 -12.97 -14.39 -6.77
N LYS A 319 -14.02 -15.00 -6.24
CA LYS A 319 -15.41 -14.60 -6.45
C LYS A 319 -15.89 -13.85 -5.22
N LEU A 320 -16.35 -12.63 -5.44
CA LEU A 320 -17.04 -11.84 -4.43
C LEU A 320 -18.51 -11.73 -4.79
N GLN A 321 -19.37 -11.97 -3.81
CA GLN A 321 -20.81 -11.80 -3.91
C GLN A 321 -21.28 -10.86 -2.80
N LEU A 322 -22.26 -10.00 -3.10
CA LEU A 322 -22.81 -9.08 -2.10
C LEU A 322 -23.67 -9.89 -1.11
N VAL A 323 -23.49 -9.63 0.19
CA VAL A 323 -24.35 -10.18 1.27
C VAL A 323 -25.24 -9.06 1.79
N GLU A 324 -24.63 -7.93 2.16
CA GLU A 324 -25.35 -6.74 2.63
C GLU A 324 -24.86 -5.49 1.88
N PRO A 325 -25.77 -4.57 1.50
CA PRO A 325 -27.22 -4.60 1.77
C PRO A 325 -27.97 -5.66 0.95
N LYS A 326 -29.03 -6.25 1.54
CA LYS A 326 -29.81 -7.32 0.92
C LYS A 326 -30.59 -6.79 -0.28
N VAL A 327 -30.30 -7.35 -1.45
CA VAL A 327 -30.98 -7.04 -2.71
C VAL A 327 -31.56 -8.32 -3.29
N ASP A 328 -32.87 -8.32 -3.50
CA ASP A 328 -33.61 -9.46 -4.04
C ASP A 328 -33.00 -9.96 -5.35
N ASN A 329 -32.84 -11.28 -5.46
CA ASN A 329 -32.27 -11.97 -6.62
C ASN A 329 -30.83 -11.60 -6.98
N PHE A 330 -30.10 -10.89 -6.12
CA PHE A 330 -28.69 -10.54 -6.34
C PHE A 330 -27.78 -10.88 -5.15
N SER A 331 -28.21 -10.59 -3.93
CA SER A 331 -27.41 -10.84 -2.72
C SER A 331 -27.49 -12.31 -2.30
N VAL A 332 -26.40 -12.82 -1.72
CA VAL A 332 -26.37 -14.17 -1.13
C VAL A 332 -26.70 -14.09 0.36
N GLU A 333 -27.29 -15.16 0.90
CA GLU A 333 -27.55 -15.24 2.34
C GLU A 333 -26.23 -15.32 3.12
N PRO A 334 -26.16 -14.71 4.32
CA PRO A 334 -24.99 -14.79 5.18
C PRO A 334 -24.73 -16.24 5.61
N LEU A 335 -23.46 -16.59 5.78
CA LEU A 335 -23.00 -17.92 6.23
C LEU A 335 -23.34 -18.20 7.69
N PHE A 336 -23.49 -17.15 8.51
CA PHE A 336 -23.87 -17.23 9.91
C PHE A 336 -25.01 -16.26 10.19
N ASP A 337 -26.10 -16.77 10.72
CA ASP A 337 -27.26 -15.99 11.14
C ASP A 337 -26.87 -15.20 12.40
N ILE A 338 -26.71 -13.87 12.29
CA ILE A 338 -26.37 -13.00 13.44
C ILE A 338 -27.58 -12.85 14.40
N SER A 339 -28.70 -13.53 14.13
CA SER A 339 -29.95 -13.43 14.90
C SER A 339 -30.12 -14.45 16.04
N ALA A 340 -29.11 -15.28 16.36
CA ALA A 340 -29.29 -16.38 17.32
C ALA A 340 -28.16 -16.60 18.35
N ASP A 341 -27.47 -15.54 18.81
CA ASP A 341 -26.35 -15.71 19.75
C ASP A 341 -26.34 -14.76 20.97
N ASP A 342 -27.53 -14.48 21.52
CA ASP A 342 -27.67 -13.85 22.85
C ASP A 342 -27.61 -14.87 24.03
N ASP A 343 -27.29 -16.15 23.79
CA ASP A 343 -27.41 -17.20 24.83
C ASP A 343 -26.15 -18.07 25.08
N VAL A 344 -24.97 -17.61 24.66
CA VAL A 344 -23.70 -18.36 24.88
C VAL A 344 -22.96 -17.95 26.16
N THR A 345 -23.44 -16.97 26.92
CA THR A 345 -22.82 -16.56 28.19
C THR A 345 -23.05 -17.50 29.38
N ASN A 346 -23.78 -18.61 29.25
CA ASN A 346 -24.14 -19.47 30.39
C ASN A 346 -23.66 -20.93 30.35
N ARG A 347 -22.66 -21.29 29.54
CA ARG A 347 -22.11 -22.67 29.49
C ARG A 347 -20.59 -22.79 29.61
N ARG A 348 -19.92 -21.84 30.26
CA ARG A 348 -18.48 -21.94 30.59
C ARG A 348 -18.21 -21.86 32.09
N GLU A 349 -18.94 -22.65 32.87
CA GLU A 349 -18.53 -23.04 34.23
C GLU A 349 -18.69 -24.55 34.35
N ASN A 350 -17.74 -25.30 33.79
CA ASN A 350 -17.34 -26.64 34.23
C ASN A 350 -16.31 -27.22 33.26
N GLU A 351 -15.04 -26.86 33.43
CA GLU A 351 -13.95 -27.73 33.00
C GLU A 351 -12.69 -27.42 33.83
N GLN A 352 -12.16 -28.46 34.47
CA GLN A 352 -11.08 -28.43 35.47
C GLN A 352 -9.70 -28.12 34.85
N PRO A 353 -8.76 -27.54 35.61
CA PRO A 353 -7.44 -27.18 35.09
C PRO A 353 -6.50 -28.38 34.92
N VAL A 354 -5.92 -28.49 33.73
CA VAL A 354 -4.91 -29.49 33.34
C VAL A 354 -3.59 -29.26 34.10
N LYS A 355 -3.04 -30.35 34.62
CA LYS A 355 -1.80 -30.44 35.41
C LYS A 355 -0.57 -29.94 34.65
N LYS A 356 0.21 -29.05 35.29
CA LYS A 356 1.59 -28.71 34.91
C LYS A 356 2.51 -29.91 35.09
N PHE A 357 3.19 -30.33 34.02
CA PHE A 357 4.34 -31.24 34.12
C PHE A 357 5.62 -30.44 34.44
N LYS A 358 6.28 -30.83 35.54
CA LYS A 358 7.68 -30.52 35.84
C LYS A 358 8.54 -31.65 35.28
N LYS A 359 9.53 -31.31 34.46
CA LYS A 359 10.95 -31.64 34.69
C LYS A 359 11.83 -30.82 33.76
#